data_AF-A0A367Q8C9-F1
#
_entry.id   AF-A0A367Q8C9-F1
#
_cell.length_a   1.000
_cell.length_b   1.000
_cell.length_c   1.000
_cell.angle_alpha   90.00
_cell.angle_beta   90.00
_cell.angle_gamma   90.00
#
_symmetry.space_group_name_H-M   'P 1'
#
loop_
_entity.id
_entity.type
_entity.pdbx_description
1 polymer ?
#
loop_
_entity_poly.entity_id
_entity_poly.type
_entity_poly.pdbx_seq_one_letter_code
_entity_poly.pdbx_strand_id
1 'polypeptide(L)' 'MCQIVQNQLKNVLNARARLGEGPIWDANKQLLYWVDIYNYRVGLIHCSERKIKLKIISTLSRF' A
#
# COMPACT_ATOMS: atom_id res chain seq x y z
N MET A 1 6.64 -21.84 -27.43
CA MET A 1 6.78 -20.38 -27.30
C MET A 1 5.86 -19.92 -26.17
N CYS A 2 6.40 -19.59 -25.00
CA CYS A 2 5.60 -18.98 -23.94
C CYS A 2 5.26 -17.56 -24.35
N GLN A 3 3.98 -17.28 -24.58
CA GLN A 3 3.49 -15.90 -24.70
C GLN A 3 3.67 -15.23 -23.33
N ILE A 4 4.59 -14.27 -23.27
CA ILE A 4 4.64 -13.33 -22.16
C ILE A 4 3.37 -12.49 -22.28
N VAL A 5 2.40 -12.76 -21.42
CA VAL A 5 1.19 -11.93 -21.31
C VAL A 5 1.69 -10.52 -20.99
N GLN A 6 1.51 -9.60 -21.95
CA GLN A 6 1.84 -8.19 -21.75
C GLN A 6 0.82 -7.59 -20.77
N ASN A 7 1.03 -7.84 -19.47
CA ASN A 7 0.34 -7.08 -18.45
C ASN A 7 0.78 -5.63 -18.59
N GLN A 8 -0.13 -4.80 -19.11
CA GLN A 8 0.05 -3.36 -19.18
C GLN A 8 0.26 -2.85 -17.75
N LEU A 9 1.47 -2.39 -17.46
CA LEU A 9 1.80 -1.86 -16.15
C LEU A 9 0.99 -0.58 -15.94
N LYS A 10 0.02 -0.64 -15.02
CA LYS A 10 -0.84 0.50 -14.69
C LYS A 10 -0.50 1.00 -13.30
N ASN A 11 -0.23 2.29 -13.19
CA ASN A 11 -0.21 2.95 -11.89
C ASN A 11 -1.64 2.94 -11.33
N VAL A 12 -1.87 2.08 -10.34
CA VAL A 12 -3.17 1.96 -9.64
C VAL A 12 -3.31 2.96 -8.50
N LEU A 13 -2.18 3.53 -8.05
CA LEU A 13 -2.09 4.34 -6.84
C LEU A 13 -0.89 5.30 -6.87
N ASN A 14 -1.16 6.60 -6.79
CA ASN A 14 -0.14 7.59 -6.45
C ASN A 14 -0.07 7.77 -4.92
N ALA A 15 0.67 6.88 -4.24
CA ALA A 15 0.74 6.83 -2.79
C ALA A 15 1.49 8.03 -2.17
N ARG A 16 2.27 8.77 -2.97
CA ARG A 16 3.18 9.84 -2.51
C ARG A 16 4.08 9.43 -1.34
N ALA A 17 4.38 8.13 -1.22
CA ALA A 17 5.31 7.61 -0.23
C ALA A 17 6.73 7.99 -0.63
N ARG A 18 7.58 8.33 0.35
CA ARG A 18 8.99 8.61 0.07
C ARG A 18 9.78 7.32 -0.15
N LEU A 19 9.47 6.29 0.63
CA LEU A 19 9.97 4.93 0.42
C LEU A 19 8.90 3.93 0.91
N GLY A 20 8.13 3.40 -0.04
CA GLY A 20 7.09 2.40 0.24
C GLY A 20 7.65 0.98 0.18
N GLU A 21 7.58 0.26 1.30
CA GLU A 21 8.14 -1.10 1.43
C GLU A 21 7.15 -2.06 2.10
N GLY A 22 7.46 -3.36 2.01
CA GLY A 22 6.70 -4.43 2.67
C GLY A 22 5.22 -4.51 2.26
N PRO A 23 4.89 -4.64 0.96
CA PRO A 23 3.51 -4.78 0.52
C PRO A 23 2.91 -6.09 1.03
N ILE A 24 1.78 -6.02 1.74
CA ILE A 24 1.04 -7.18 2.25
C ILE A 24 -0.42 -7.08 1.83
N TRP A 25 -0.93 -8.13 1.21
CA TRP A 25 -2.33 -8.24 0.79
C TRP A 25 -3.16 -9.01 1.82
N ASP A 26 -4.22 -8.38 2.34
CA ASP A 26 -5.27 -9.03 3.12
C ASP A 26 -6.47 -9.30 2.21
N ALA A 27 -6.59 -10.56 1.76
CA ALA A 27 -7.66 -10.98 0.85
C ALA A 27 -9.05 -10.94 1.48
N ASN A 28 -9.16 -11.13 2.80
CA ASN A 28 -10.44 -11.10 3.50
C ASN A 28 -11.01 -9.69 3.56
N LYS A 29 -10.12 -8.69 3.70
CA LYS A 29 -10.51 -7.27 3.77
C LYS A 29 -10.34 -6.51 2.46
N GLN A 30 -9.79 -7.13 1.42
CA GLN A 30 -9.44 -6.48 0.14
C GLN A 30 -8.55 -5.24 0.34
N LEU A 31 -7.59 -5.34 1.27
CA LEU A 31 -6.69 -4.26 1.65
C LEU A 31 -5.25 -4.60 1.31
N LEU A 32 -4.55 -3.65 0.70
CA LEU A 32 -3.10 -3.68 0.56
C LEU A 32 -2.49 -2.74 1.61
N TYR A 33 -1.60 -3.29 2.42
CA TYR A 33 -0.82 -2.57 3.42
C TYR A 33 0.62 -2.36 2.93
N TRP A 34 1.24 -1.26 3.33
CA TRP A 34 2.67 -1.01 3.15
C TRP A 34 3.16 -0.03 4.22
N VAL A 35 4.48 0.05 4.40
CA VAL A 35 5.11 1.04 5.27
C VAL A 35 5.77 2.12 4.43
N ASP A 36 5.62 3.38 4.84
CA ASP A 36 6.42 4.49 4.34
C ASP A 36 7.51 4.80 5.35
N ILE A 37 8.69 4.23 5.12
CA ILE A 37 9.78 4.13 6.11
C ILE A 37 10.23 5.52 6.55
N TYR A 38 10.48 6.42 5.60
CA TYR A 38 11.02 7.75 5.91
C TYR A 38 10.01 8.73 6.47
N ASN A 39 8.71 8.50 6.23
CA ASN A 39 7.65 9.34 6.77
C ASN A 39 7.05 8.77 8.06
N TYR A 40 7.49 7.60 8.52
CA TYR A 40 6.97 6.92 9.71
C TYR A 40 5.45 6.70 9.65
N ARG A 41 4.94 6.23 8.50
CA ARG A 41 3.51 5.99 8.27
C ARG A 41 3.27 4.57 7.82
N VAL A 42 2.11 4.04 8.18
CA VAL A 42 1.53 2.87 7.51
C VAL A 42 0.51 3.37 6.50
N GLY A 43 0.67 2.94 5.26
CA GLY A 43 -0.31 3.12 4.22
C GLY A 43 -1.21 1.91 4.11
N LEU A 44 -2.49 2.16 3.86
CA LEU A 44 -3.44 1.13 3.46
C LEU A 44 -4.33 1.65 2.35
N ILE A 45 -4.66 0.77 1.40
CA ILE A 45 -5.59 1.05 0.31
C ILE A 45 -6.57 -0.09 0.15
N HIS A 46 -7.83 0.27 -0.02
CA HIS A 46 -8.87 -0.66 -0.41
C HIS A 46 -8.88 -0.82 -1.92
N CYS A 47 -8.71 -2.05 -2.41
CA CYS A 47 -8.61 -2.30 -3.85
C CYS A 47 -9.88 -1.92 -4.62
N SER A 48 -11.04 -2.00 -3.95
CA SER A 48 -12.33 -1.63 -4.54
C SER A 48 -12.59 -0.11 -4.52
N GLU A 49 -12.20 0.59 -3.44
CA GLU A 49 -12.58 2.01 -3.27
C GLU A 49 -11.51 3.01 -3.72
N ARG A 50 -10.28 2.55 -3.99
CA ARG A 50 -9.10 3.40 -4.30
C ARG A 50 -8.86 4.56 -3.32
N LYS A 51 -9.46 4.51 -2.13
CA LYS A 51 -9.25 5.47 -1.06
C LYS A 51 -8.00 5.08 -0.28
N ILE A 52 -7.11 6.06 -0.09
CA ILE A 52 -5.90 5.91 0.69
C ILE A 52 -6.20 6.34 2.11
N LYS A 53 -5.83 5.51 3.09
CA LYS A 53 -5.75 5.94 4.48
C LYS A 53 -4.30 5.83 4.93
N LEU A 54 -3.73 6.96 5.31
CA LEU A 54 -2.40 7.01 5.92
C LEU A 54 -2.59 7.13 7.43
N LYS A 55 -1.97 6.24 8.19
CA LYS A 55 -1.93 6.32 9.64
C LYS A 55 -0.49 6.57 10.07
N ILE A 56 -0.27 7.67 10.79
CA ILE A 56 1.04 7.99 11.37
C ILE A 56 1.32 6.96 12.46
N ILE A 57 2.52 6.40 12.44
CA ILE A 57 3.04 5.59 13.53
C ILE A 57 3.52 6.57 14.60
N SER A 58 2.59 7.17 15.35
CA SER A 58 2.97 8.00 16.50
C SER A 58 3.33 7.04 17.64
N THR A 59 4.61 6.99 17.98
CA THR A 59 5.21 6.02 18.91
C THR A 59 4.64 5.99 20.33
N LEU A 60 3.81 6.95 20.79
CA LEU A 60 3.36 6.98 22.20
C LEU A 60 1.90 7.46 22.32
N SER A 61 0.95 6.54 22.21
CA SER A 61 -0.42 6.71 22.73
C SER A 61 -1.05 5.32 22.82
N ARG A 62 -1.17 4.78 24.04
CA ARG A 62 -1.79 3.49 24.44
C ARG A 62 -0.86 2.29 24.60
N PHE A 63 0.14 2.44 25.45
CA PHE A 63 0.30 1.47 26.54
C PHE A 63 -0.30 2.10 27.80
#